data_AF-A0A2E9NA17-F1
#
_entry.id   AF-A0A2E9NA17-F1
#
_cell.length_a   1.000
_cell.length_b   1.000
_cell.length_c   1.000
_cell.angle_alpha   90.00
_cell.angle_beta   90.00
_cell.angle_gamma   90.00
#
_symmetry.space_group_name_H-M   'P 1'
#
loop_
_entity.id
_entity.type
_entity.pdbx_description
1 polymer ?
#
loop_
_entity_poly.entity_id
_entity_poly.type
_entity_poly.pdbx_seq_one_letter_code
_entity_poly.pdbx_strand_id
1 'polypeptide(L)'
;MQSMQTLVIKFSDSPPQPGLPGTRLARIAAAEVRSELVKNNCSVVVEPRKQSVCRRGNQGNALAWFHADSLQLRGEWAPSARRSALTDCRSNTVILMSALARGNFYRPIPDFIDWFDGIFDSSVADRYADLLAASRSGATEQQLSAALDVATRYAAVDTGAIEGLYTVDRGFTRTIATQAAAWEATLEQKGARAVGAINDALGAYEYVLDASTRAVEISEVWIRELHSIICKSQDTYTVYTEIGAQERPLPLGEYKSMPNSPTNRATGEIHQYAPVLETAPEMHRLVEQLRSESFLAAHPVLQAAYAHYAYVCIHPFPDGNGRVARALASVYLYRQPGVPLVVFADQRNAYLDALEKADDGDPADFVTFIEARVLDAVGIVRSHLQRAGITMDSSVRRISAFFGGTGISEETLAAAARLRKAIADGTNSFLASLDLPAQLVRGVVSSVHPGPRPSAPEGYRSIGKNGEFALHASASWPMKFQIYRGMQIFVRDPGHTGPDFVCVPSRGGEALEVWHRELAPTVSETLRLKLEPWVEYQAGLLLAEVESKVS
;
A
#
# COMPACT_ATOMS: atom_id res chain seq x y z
N MET A 1 -71.36 -8.00 11.33
CA MET A 1 -70.40 -7.32 10.42
C MET A 1 -69.69 -6.24 11.21
N GLN A 2 -68.44 -6.46 11.62
CA GLN A 2 -67.66 -5.42 12.33
C GLN A 2 -67.40 -4.28 11.35
N SER A 3 -67.78 -3.05 11.72
CA SER A 3 -67.49 -1.85 10.92
C SER A 3 -65.98 -1.60 10.92
N MET A 4 -65.33 -1.66 9.75
CA MET A 4 -63.93 -1.28 9.60
C MET A 4 -63.72 0.19 10.00
N GLN A 5 -62.84 0.42 10.97
CA GLN A 5 -62.44 1.77 11.41
C GLN A 5 -61.47 2.38 10.38
N THR A 6 -61.85 3.52 9.80
CA THR A 6 -61.11 4.16 8.69
C THR A 6 -60.56 5.52 9.10
N LEU A 7 -59.26 5.75 8.89
CA LEU A 7 -58.58 7.03 9.06
C LEU A 7 -58.37 7.68 7.68
N VAL A 8 -58.82 8.93 7.52
CA VAL A 8 -58.66 9.70 6.28
C VAL A 8 -57.64 10.82 6.49
N ILE A 9 -56.60 10.86 5.66
CA ILE A 9 -55.54 11.88 5.68
C ILE A 9 -55.64 12.71 4.39
N LYS A 10 -55.69 14.04 4.50
CA LYS A 10 -55.78 14.97 3.36
C LYS A 10 -54.55 15.85 3.26
N PHE A 11 -53.95 15.93 2.07
CA PHE A 11 -52.82 16.82 1.76
C PHE A 11 -53.26 17.94 0.80
N SER A 12 -52.65 19.12 0.91
CA SER A 12 -52.86 20.24 -0.02
C SER A 12 -51.88 20.18 -1.19
N ASP A 13 -52.37 20.12 -2.42
CA ASP A 13 -51.54 20.32 -3.61
C ASP A 13 -51.34 21.84 -3.82
N SER A 14 -50.12 22.33 -3.62
CA SER A 14 -49.64 23.58 -4.22
C SER A 14 -48.52 23.25 -5.20
N PRO A 15 -48.45 23.93 -6.37
CA PRO A 15 -47.57 23.49 -7.44
C PRO A 15 -46.09 23.70 -7.07
N PRO A 16 -45.21 22.71 -7.27
CA PRO A 16 -43.78 22.89 -7.06
C PRO A 16 -43.15 23.65 -8.24
N GLN A 17 -42.06 24.37 -7.98
CA GLN A 17 -41.12 24.83 -9.01
C GLN A 17 -40.52 23.62 -9.77
N PRO A 18 -39.97 23.81 -11.00
CA PRO A 18 -39.68 22.70 -11.89
C PRO A 18 -38.50 21.88 -11.36
N GLY A 19 -38.70 20.57 -11.17
CA GLY A 19 -37.62 19.62 -10.85
C GLY A 19 -38.03 18.41 -9.99
N LEU A 20 -39.15 18.48 -9.25
CA LEU A 20 -39.63 17.34 -8.44
C LEU A 20 -41.14 17.14 -8.66
N PRO A 21 -41.60 15.96 -9.11
CA PRO A 21 -43.03 15.70 -9.20
C PRO A 21 -43.60 15.56 -7.78
N GLY A 22 -44.22 16.63 -7.26
CA GLY A 22 -44.83 16.69 -5.92
C GLY A 22 -45.82 15.56 -5.63
N THR A 23 -46.38 14.94 -6.67
CA THR A 23 -47.26 13.77 -6.58
C THR A 23 -46.55 12.47 -6.21
N ARG A 24 -45.22 12.35 -6.43
CA ARG A 24 -44.43 11.13 -6.13
C ARG A 24 -43.95 11.12 -4.68
N LEU A 25 -43.48 12.25 -4.16
CA LEU A 25 -43.12 12.44 -2.74
C LEU A 25 -44.32 12.26 -1.82
N ALA A 26 -45.49 12.81 -2.19
CA ALA A 26 -46.73 12.60 -1.44
C ALA A 26 -47.19 11.12 -1.42
N ARG A 27 -46.91 10.36 -2.50
CA ARG A 27 -47.21 8.92 -2.57
C ARG A 27 -46.25 8.08 -1.72
N ILE A 28 -44.97 8.42 -1.69
CA ILE A 28 -43.96 7.74 -0.85
C ILE A 28 -44.26 7.99 0.63
N ALA A 29 -44.47 9.25 1.01
CA ALA A 29 -44.87 9.60 2.37
C ALA A 29 -46.19 8.91 2.79
N ALA A 30 -47.15 8.79 1.87
CA ALA A 30 -48.40 8.06 2.11
C ALA A 30 -48.22 6.53 2.24
N ALA A 31 -47.27 5.92 1.52
CA ALA A 31 -46.98 4.49 1.59
C ALA A 31 -46.27 4.11 2.91
N GLU A 32 -45.31 4.93 3.34
CA GLU A 32 -44.59 4.76 4.61
C GLU A 32 -45.55 4.86 5.82
N VAL A 33 -46.39 5.91 5.84
CA VAL A 33 -47.43 6.13 6.86
C VAL A 33 -48.46 5.00 6.87
N ARG A 34 -48.80 4.47 5.70
CA ARG A 34 -49.70 3.31 5.58
C ARG A 34 -49.05 2.04 6.15
N SER A 35 -47.75 1.84 5.97
CA SER A 35 -47.04 0.65 6.48
C SER A 35 -46.97 0.58 8.01
N GLU A 36 -46.79 1.72 8.68
CA GLU A 36 -46.76 1.79 10.14
C GLU A 36 -48.15 1.68 10.77
N LEU A 37 -49.17 2.30 10.17
CA LEU A 37 -50.52 2.35 10.75
C LEU A 37 -51.34 1.07 10.51
N VAL A 38 -51.02 0.28 9.49
CA VAL A 38 -51.61 -1.05 9.27
C VAL A 38 -51.25 -2.02 10.40
N LYS A 39 -50.10 -1.85 11.07
CA LYS A 39 -49.73 -2.62 12.28
C LYS A 39 -50.72 -2.44 13.43
N ASN A 40 -51.52 -1.36 13.42
CA ASN A 40 -52.52 -1.03 14.43
C ASN A 40 -53.97 -1.30 13.98
N ASN A 41 -54.18 -2.17 12.98
CA ASN A 41 -55.50 -2.64 12.54
C ASN A 41 -56.45 -1.52 12.02
N CYS A 42 -55.90 -0.47 11.43
CA CYS A 42 -56.65 0.68 10.88
C CYS A 42 -56.56 0.74 9.34
N SER A 43 -57.66 1.02 8.65
CA SER A 43 -57.65 1.28 7.20
C SER A 43 -57.38 2.76 6.90
N VAL A 44 -56.37 3.06 6.06
CA VAL A 44 -55.97 4.44 5.73
C VAL A 44 -56.33 4.81 4.28
N VAL A 45 -57.10 5.89 4.12
CA VAL A 45 -57.49 6.45 2.81
C VAL A 45 -56.88 7.85 2.67
N VAL A 46 -56.16 8.08 1.55
CA VAL A 46 -55.55 9.38 1.22
C VAL A 46 -56.35 10.03 0.09
N GLU A 47 -56.88 11.23 0.32
CA GLU A 47 -57.68 11.98 -0.67
C GLU A 47 -56.98 13.29 -1.07
N PRO A 48 -56.83 13.59 -2.39
CA PRO A 48 -56.38 14.90 -2.85
C PRO A 48 -57.48 15.96 -2.65
N ARG A 49 -57.09 17.18 -2.27
CA ARG A 49 -58.03 18.30 -2.06
C ARG A 49 -58.43 18.91 -3.42
N LYS A 50 -59.73 19.09 -3.68
CA LYS A 50 -60.22 19.85 -4.86
C LYS A 50 -59.76 21.31 -4.76
N GLN A 51 -59.13 21.82 -5.82
CA GLN A 51 -58.57 23.17 -5.91
C GLN A 51 -59.59 24.26 -5.54
N SER A 52 -59.20 25.16 -4.63
CA SER A 52 -59.83 26.47 -4.45
C SER A 52 -58.79 27.56 -4.73
N VAL A 53 -59.13 28.47 -5.64
CA VAL A 53 -58.29 29.54 -6.18
C VAL A 53 -57.68 30.42 -5.07
N CYS A 54 -56.35 30.59 -5.06
CA CYS A 54 -55.64 31.47 -4.12
C CYS A 54 -55.04 32.69 -4.87
N ARG A 55 -55.32 33.90 -4.37
CA ARG A 55 -54.80 35.18 -4.90
C ARG A 55 -53.35 35.42 -4.46
N ARG A 56 -52.54 36.01 -5.34
CA ARG A 56 -51.12 36.36 -5.13
C ARG A 56 -50.90 37.22 -3.88
N GLY A 57 -49.89 36.87 -3.09
CA GLY A 57 -49.32 37.73 -2.03
C GLY A 57 -48.06 37.16 -1.40
N ASN A 58 -46.97 37.92 -1.50
CA ASN A 58 -45.66 37.87 -0.81
C ASN A 58 -44.69 36.68 -1.00
N GLN A 59 -43.51 37.04 -1.50
CA GLN A 59 -42.27 36.29 -1.43
C GLN A 59 -41.68 36.38 -0.01
N GLY A 60 -41.39 35.24 0.62
CA GLY A 60 -40.67 35.15 1.88
C GLY A 60 -40.67 33.72 2.45
N ASN A 61 -39.47 33.16 2.63
CA ASN A 61 -39.12 31.87 3.26
C ASN A 61 -39.65 30.56 2.64
N ALA A 62 -38.73 29.77 2.08
CA ALA A 62 -38.97 28.52 1.36
C ALA A 62 -39.14 27.25 2.24
N LEU A 63 -39.61 27.37 3.49
CA LEU A 63 -39.58 26.27 4.48
C LEU A 63 -40.94 25.80 5.02
N ALA A 64 -42.07 26.19 4.41
CA ALA A 64 -43.40 25.90 4.96
C ALA A 64 -44.38 25.32 3.93
N TRP A 65 -44.16 24.11 3.42
CA TRP A 65 -45.05 23.55 2.38
C TRP A 65 -45.36 22.06 2.48
N PHE A 66 -45.50 21.49 3.68
CA PHE A 66 -46.33 20.27 3.87
C PHE A 66 -46.86 20.25 5.32
N HIS A 67 -48.13 20.57 5.53
CA HIS A 67 -48.84 20.28 6.77
C HIS A 67 -50.01 19.33 6.45
N ALA A 68 -50.23 18.32 7.30
CA ALA A 68 -51.49 17.56 7.25
C ALA A 68 -52.62 18.48 7.72
N ASP A 69 -53.32 19.10 6.78
CA ASP A 69 -54.36 20.12 7.05
C ASP A 69 -55.52 19.59 7.90
N SER A 70 -55.84 18.29 7.78
CA SER A 70 -56.91 17.66 8.57
C SER A 70 -56.78 16.14 8.65
N LEU A 71 -56.98 15.61 9.87
CA LEU A 71 -57.14 14.18 10.16
C LEU A 71 -58.63 13.93 10.48
N GLN A 72 -59.28 13.04 9.74
CA GLN A 72 -60.68 12.67 9.97
C GLN A 72 -60.80 11.18 10.29
N LEU A 73 -61.44 10.86 11.41
CA LEU A 73 -61.80 9.50 11.80
C LEU A 73 -63.22 9.19 11.32
N ARG A 74 -63.42 8.09 10.57
CA ARG A 74 -64.74 7.58 10.19
C ARG A 74 -65.03 6.25 10.90
N GLY A 75 -66.26 6.10 11.39
CA GLY A 75 -66.74 4.95 12.19
C GLY A 75 -66.88 5.24 13.68
N GLU A 76 -67.40 4.27 14.43
CA GLU A 76 -67.48 4.32 15.90
C GLU A 76 -66.13 3.96 16.53
N TRP A 77 -65.63 4.85 17.39
CA TRP A 77 -64.36 4.68 18.09
C TRP A 77 -64.56 4.99 19.58
N ALA A 78 -63.97 4.18 20.46
CA ALA A 78 -63.92 4.48 21.88
C ALA A 78 -63.11 5.78 22.15
N PRO A 79 -63.52 6.65 23.10
CA PRO A 79 -62.86 7.95 23.34
C PRO A 79 -61.37 7.88 23.71
N SER A 80 -60.94 6.79 24.37
CA SER A 80 -59.53 6.52 24.71
C SER A 80 -58.71 6.13 23.47
N ALA A 81 -59.27 5.25 22.63
CA ALA A 81 -58.65 4.82 21.37
C ALA A 81 -58.52 5.97 20.36
N ARG A 82 -59.51 6.88 20.30
CA ARG A 82 -59.42 8.11 19.47
C ARG A 82 -58.23 8.98 19.87
N ARG A 83 -58.00 9.16 21.17
CA ARG A 83 -56.95 10.04 21.68
C ARG A 83 -55.57 9.45 21.39
N SER A 84 -55.35 8.17 21.69
CA SER A 84 -54.08 7.49 21.40
C SER A 84 -53.75 7.51 19.90
N ALA A 85 -54.69 7.10 19.05
CA ALA A 85 -54.46 7.05 17.60
C ALA A 85 -54.17 8.42 16.98
N LEU A 86 -54.87 9.48 17.43
CA LEU A 86 -54.60 10.85 16.97
C LEU A 86 -53.26 11.40 17.49
N THR A 87 -52.85 11.03 18.71
CA THR A 87 -51.57 11.45 19.28
C THR A 87 -50.40 10.74 18.60
N ASP A 88 -50.47 9.42 18.41
CA ASP A 88 -49.44 8.63 17.72
C ASP A 88 -49.32 9.05 16.24
N CYS A 89 -50.44 9.25 15.54
CA CYS A 89 -50.42 9.77 14.18
C CYS A 89 -49.82 11.17 14.10
N ARG A 90 -50.14 12.08 15.04
CA ARG A 90 -49.55 13.43 15.04
C ARG A 90 -48.05 13.37 15.31
N SER A 91 -47.59 12.54 16.24
CA SER A 91 -46.17 12.35 16.53
C SER A 91 -45.41 11.83 15.31
N ASN A 92 -45.90 10.76 14.67
CA ASN A 92 -45.23 10.19 13.49
C ASN A 92 -45.34 11.10 12.26
N THR A 93 -46.45 11.82 12.10
CA THR A 93 -46.58 12.84 11.04
C THR A 93 -45.61 13.99 11.26
N VAL A 94 -45.41 14.45 12.50
CA VAL A 94 -44.45 15.52 12.83
C VAL A 94 -43.00 15.05 12.59
N ILE A 95 -42.66 13.79 12.94
CA ILE A 95 -41.35 13.20 12.66
C ILE A 95 -41.10 13.13 11.14
N LEU A 96 -42.05 12.58 10.39
CA LEU A 96 -41.98 12.46 8.93
C LEU A 96 -41.92 13.83 8.23
N MET A 97 -42.71 14.81 8.69
CA MET A 97 -42.68 16.19 8.19
C MET A 97 -41.37 16.91 8.53
N SER A 98 -40.78 16.61 9.68
CA SER A 98 -39.45 17.13 10.05
C SER A 98 -38.32 16.49 9.25
N ALA A 99 -38.49 15.25 8.76
CA ALA A 99 -37.58 14.56 7.85
C ALA A 99 -37.74 15.09 6.40
N LEU A 100 -38.99 15.35 5.96
CA LEU A 100 -39.33 16.09 4.73
C LEU A 100 -38.77 17.50 4.71
N ALA A 101 -38.83 18.22 5.81
CA ALA A 101 -38.24 19.55 5.94
C ALA A 101 -36.70 19.53 5.96
N ARG A 102 -36.08 18.38 6.25
CA ARG A 102 -34.61 18.21 6.33
C ARG A 102 -34.00 17.52 5.11
N GLY A 103 -34.78 17.17 4.09
CA GLY A 103 -34.27 16.53 2.86
C GLY A 103 -33.69 15.13 3.07
N ASN A 104 -34.01 14.48 4.19
CA ASN A 104 -33.29 13.32 4.70
C ASN A 104 -33.85 11.99 4.16
N PHE A 105 -34.01 11.90 2.84
CA PHE A 105 -34.51 10.70 2.14
C PHE A 105 -33.43 10.10 1.26
N TYR A 106 -33.50 8.78 1.10
CA TYR A 106 -32.73 8.08 0.09
C TYR A 106 -32.93 8.71 -1.29
N ARG A 107 -31.82 9.04 -1.96
CA ARG A 107 -31.79 9.47 -3.36
C ARG A 107 -31.47 8.25 -4.21
N PRO A 108 -32.35 7.85 -5.14
CA PRO A 108 -32.03 6.79 -6.10
C PRO A 108 -30.75 7.11 -6.86
N ILE A 109 -30.00 6.08 -7.27
CA ILE A 109 -28.77 6.27 -8.05
C ILE A 109 -29.01 7.15 -9.29
N PRO A 110 -28.12 8.04 -9.70
CA PRO A 110 -28.27 8.75 -10.96
C PRO A 110 -28.06 7.79 -12.13
N ASP A 111 -28.70 8.06 -13.27
CA ASP A 111 -28.35 7.37 -14.52
C ASP A 111 -26.92 7.78 -14.91
N PHE A 112 -26.15 6.86 -15.50
CA PHE A 112 -24.72 7.09 -15.75
C PHE A 112 -24.46 8.37 -16.56
N ILE A 113 -25.30 8.63 -17.57
CA ILE A 113 -25.15 9.77 -18.47
C ILE A 113 -25.37 11.12 -17.79
N ASP A 114 -26.18 11.16 -16.73
CA ASP A 114 -26.52 12.38 -15.98
C ASP A 114 -25.68 12.50 -14.70
N TRP A 115 -24.86 11.50 -14.37
CA TRP A 115 -24.07 11.50 -13.15
C TRP A 115 -22.85 12.41 -13.26
N PHE A 116 -22.16 12.39 -14.39
CA PHE A 116 -20.91 13.13 -14.57
C PHE A 116 -21.01 14.05 -15.79
N ASP A 117 -21.37 15.31 -15.54
CA ASP A 117 -21.45 16.37 -16.55
C ASP A 117 -20.11 17.06 -16.82
N GLY A 118 -19.04 16.67 -16.11
CA GLY A 118 -17.71 17.24 -16.23
C GLY A 118 -16.97 16.80 -17.49
N ILE A 119 -15.97 17.59 -17.91
CA ILE A 119 -14.98 17.13 -18.88
C ILE A 119 -13.93 16.31 -18.14
N PHE A 120 -13.90 14.99 -18.36
CA PHE A 120 -12.83 14.14 -17.87
C PHE A 120 -11.63 14.23 -18.82
N ASP A 121 -10.56 14.91 -18.39
CA ASP A 121 -9.28 14.91 -19.10
C ASP A 121 -8.56 13.58 -18.86
N SER A 122 -8.68 12.64 -19.81
CA SER A 122 -8.06 11.31 -19.71
C SER A 122 -6.55 11.32 -19.94
N SER A 123 -5.94 12.45 -20.34
CA SER A 123 -4.55 12.47 -20.82
C SER A 123 -3.53 11.94 -19.82
N VAL A 124 -3.76 12.16 -18.52
CA VAL A 124 -2.87 11.67 -17.46
C VAL A 124 -3.04 10.17 -17.26
N ALA A 125 -4.28 9.69 -17.12
CA ALA A 125 -4.60 8.28 -16.99
C ALA A 125 -4.12 7.46 -18.20
N ASP A 126 -4.35 7.95 -19.42
CA ASP A 126 -3.92 7.32 -20.68
C ASP A 126 -2.40 7.22 -20.74
N ARG A 127 -1.68 8.30 -20.42
CA ARG A 127 -0.21 8.27 -20.36
C ARG A 127 0.31 7.22 -19.38
N TYR A 128 -0.32 7.07 -18.22
CA TYR A 128 0.09 6.04 -17.25
C TYR A 128 -0.24 4.63 -17.74
N ALA A 129 -1.37 4.44 -18.43
CA ALA A 129 -1.71 3.18 -19.09
C ALA A 129 -0.65 2.80 -20.14
N ASP A 130 -0.26 3.75 -21.00
CA ASP A 130 0.79 3.56 -22.01
C ASP A 130 2.14 3.20 -21.38
N LEU A 131 2.52 3.91 -20.30
CA LEU A 131 3.74 3.62 -19.57
C LEU A 131 3.75 2.22 -18.94
N LEU A 132 2.60 1.74 -18.45
CA LEU A 132 2.46 0.38 -17.96
C LEU A 132 2.52 -0.62 -19.12
N ALA A 133 1.85 -0.36 -20.24
CA ALA A 133 1.89 -1.20 -21.42
C ALA A 133 3.33 -1.38 -21.94
N ALA A 134 4.10 -0.29 -22.04
CA ALA A 134 5.51 -0.34 -22.40
C ALA A 134 6.35 -1.16 -21.40
N SER A 135 6.06 -1.04 -20.10
CA SER A 135 6.74 -1.82 -19.05
C SER A 135 6.40 -3.31 -19.15
N ARG A 136 5.17 -3.67 -19.53
CA ARG A 136 4.70 -5.05 -19.75
C ARG A 136 5.42 -5.70 -20.93
N SER A 137 5.61 -4.98 -22.04
CA SER A 137 6.27 -5.52 -23.24
C SER A 137 7.72 -5.96 -22.99
N GLY A 138 8.39 -5.40 -21.99
CA GLY A 138 9.75 -5.78 -21.60
C GLY A 138 9.85 -6.81 -20.48
N ALA A 139 8.74 -7.27 -19.92
CA ALA A 139 8.70 -8.16 -18.75
C ALA A 139 8.27 -9.59 -19.14
N THR A 140 8.75 -10.59 -18.42
CA THR A 140 8.21 -11.95 -18.53
C THR A 140 6.84 -12.04 -17.86
N GLU A 141 6.04 -13.03 -18.25
CA GLU A 141 4.73 -13.29 -17.63
C GLU A 141 4.83 -13.49 -16.11
N GLN A 142 5.87 -14.19 -15.65
CA GLN A 142 6.13 -14.39 -14.22
C GLN A 142 6.44 -13.07 -13.50
N GLN A 143 7.21 -12.18 -14.12
CA GLN A 143 7.51 -10.85 -13.54
C GLN A 143 6.26 -9.97 -13.46
N LEU A 144 5.43 -10.01 -14.51
CA LEU A 144 4.17 -9.28 -14.55
C LEU A 144 3.18 -9.80 -13.51
N SER A 145 2.99 -11.11 -13.44
CA SER A 145 2.13 -11.76 -12.44
C SER A 145 2.57 -11.38 -11.02
N ALA A 146 3.88 -11.48 -10.71
CA ALA A 146 4.40 -11.10 -9.41
C ALA A 146 4.21 -9.59 -9.08
N ALA A 147 4.33 -8.70 -10.07
CA ALA A 147 4.10 -7.27 -9.87
C ALA A 147 2.62 -6.92 -9.64
N LEU A 148 1.70 -7.60 -10.34
CA LEU A 148 0.26 -7.44 -10.14
C LEU A 148 -0.22 -8.03 -8.82
N ASP A 149 0.35 -9.16 -8.41
CA ASP A 149 0.07 -9.79 -7.12
C ASP A 149 0.41 -8.85 -5.96
N VAL A 150 1.51 -8.10 -6.04
CA VAL A 150 1.84 -7.06 -5.05
C VAL A 150 0.74 -6.00 -4.94
N ALA A 151 0.26 -5.46 -6.06
CA ALA A 151 -0.82 -4.46 -6.05
C ALA A 151 -2.14 -5.04 -5.52
N THR A 152 -2.44 -6.30 -5.85
CA THR A 152 -3.63 -7.02 -5.38
C THR A 152 -3.59 -7.24 -3.87
N ARG A 153 -2.42 -7.59 -3.32
CA ARG A 153 -2.22 -7.71 -1.87
C ARG A 153 -2.36 -6.37 -1.15
N TYR A 154 -1.86 -5.28 -1.72
CA TYR A 154 -2.12 -3.94 -1.17
C TYR A 154 -3.62 -3.67 -1.09
N ALA A 155 -4.37 -3.92 -2.18
CA ALA A 155 -5.81 -3.73 -2.21
C ALA A 155 -6.53 -4.60 -1.16
N ALA A 156 -6.17 -5.89 -1.06
CA ALA A 156 -6.80 -6.85 -0.16
C ALA A 156 -6.53 -6.57 1.34
N VAL A 157 -5.35 -6.05 1.69
CA VAL A 157 -5.00 -5.70 3.07
C VAL A 157 -5.68 -4.40 3.49
N ASP A 158 -5.63 -3.36 2.66
CA ASP A 158 -6.16 -2.06 3.08
C ASP A 158 -7.69 -2.00 3.02
N THR A 159 -8.34 -2.79 2.15
CA THR A 159 -9.82 -2.81 2.06
C THR A 159 -10.48 -3.23 3.37
N GLY A 160 -9.89 -4.16 4.15
CA GLY A 160 -10.41 -4.55 5.46
C GLY A 160 -10.05 -3.54 6.57
N ALA A 161 -8.89 -2.91 6.46
CA ALA A 161 -8.46 -1.88 7.40
C ALA A 161 -9.30 -0.60 7.32
N ILE A 162 -9.73 -0.21 6.12
CA ILE A 162 -10.65 0.92 5.90
C ILE A 162 -11.99 0.71 6.62
N GLU A 163 -12.49 -0.53 6.64
CA GLU A 163 -13.73 -0.91 7.34
C GLU A 163 -13.53 -1.17 8.84
N GLY A 164 -12.31 -1.00 9.36
CA GLY A 164 -12.02 -1.20 10.78
C GLY A 164 -12.03 -2.66 11.24
N LEU A 165 -11.89 -3.63 10.33
CA LEU A 165 -11.80 -5.05 10.70
C LEU A 165 -10.51 -5.38 11.45
N TYR A 166 -9.46 -4.61 11.18
CA TYR A 166 -8.15 -4.66 11.82
C TYR A 166 -7.40 -3.36 11.53
N THR A 167 -6.33 -3.09 12.28
CA THR A 167 -5.49 -1.90 12.07
C THR A 167 -4.19 -2.28 11.36
N VAL A 168 -3.78 -1.46 10.39
CA VAL A 168 -2.50 -1.60 9.68
C VAL A 168 -1.68 -0.33 9.76
N ASP A 169 -0.37 -0.48 9.75
CA ASP A 169 0.58 0.60 9.48
C ASP A 169 1.25 0.35 8.12
N ARG A 170 1.88 1.40 7.55
CA ARG A 170 2.53 1.31 6.23
C ARG A 170 3.62 0.22 6.17
N GLY A 171 4.33 -0.03 7.27
CA GLY A 171 5.37 -1.06 7.35
C GLY A 171 4.78 -2.47 7.29
N PHE A 172 3.68 -2.71 8.00
CA PHE A 172 2.91 -3.94 7.94
C PHE A 172 2.40 -4.20 6.52
N THR A 173 1.66 -3.25 5.93
CA THR A 173 1.08 -3.42 4.59
C THR A 173 2.17 -3.70 3.55
N ARG A 174 3.29 -2.98 3.59
CA ARG A 174 4.41 -3.19 2.67
C ARG A 174 5.03 -4.58 2.83
N THR A 175 5.19 -5.06 4.05
CA THR A 175 5.77 -6.39 4.32
C THR A 175 4.88 -7.47 3.72
N ILE A 176 3.58 -7.41 4.01
CA ILE A 176 2.58 -8.36 3.49
C ILE A 176 2.51 -8.32 1.96
N ALA A 177 2.45 -7.13 1.36
CA ALA A 177 2.36 -6.98 -0.08
C ALA A 177 3.62 -7.44 -0.83
N THR A 178 4.82 -7.19 -0.28
CA THR A 178 6.09 -7.37 -1.02
C THR A 178 6.92 -8.60 -0.62
N GLN A 179 6.64 -9.21 0.53
CA GLN A 179 7.39 -10.36 1.04
C GLN A 179 6.46 -11.56 1.24
N ALA A 180 6.19 -12.30 0.16
CA ALA A 180 5.35 -13.49 0.20
C ALA A 180 5.80 -14.52 1.26
N ALA A 181 7.10 -14.67 1.49
CA ALA A 181 7.63 -15.59 2.49
C ALA A 181 7.43 -15.14 3.96
N ALA A 182 7.25 -13.84 4.20
CA ALA A 182 6.98 -13.29 5.53
C ALA A 182 5.46 -13.24 5.84
N TRP A 183 4.63 -13.61 4.87
CA TRP A 183 3.16 -13.49 4.90
C TRP A 183 2.55 -14.17 6.12
N GLU A 184 2.78 -15.47 6.30
CA GLU A 184 2.17 -16.26 7.38
C GLU A 184 2.57 -15.74 8.77
N ALA A 185 3.87 -15.55 9.01
CA ALA A 185 4.38 -15.07 10.30
C ALA A 185 3.92 -13.65 10.66
N THR A 186 3.72 -12.80 9.65
CA THR A 186 3.27 -11.41 9.85
C THR A 186 1.75 -11.37 10.07
N LEU A 187 0.99 -12.24 9.40
CA LEU A 187 -0.46 -12.35 9.54
C LEU A 187 -0.90 -12.93 10.89
N GLU A 188 -0.17 -13.91 11.43
CA GLU A 188 -0.45 -14.47 12.76
C GLU A 188 -0.51 -13.38 13.85
N GLN A 189 0.28 -12.32 13.72
CA GLN A 189 0.32 -11.19 14.66
C GLN A 189 -0.99 -10.37 14.69
N LYS A 190 -1.83 -10.45 13.64
CA LYS A 190 -3.11 -9.72 13.55
C LYS A 190 -4.31 -10.56 14.01
N GLY A 191 -4.10 -11.86 14.25
CA GLY A 191 -5.13 -12.78 14.71
C GLY A 191 -6.03 -13.34 13.60
N ALA A 192 -6.67 -14.47 13.88
CA ALA A 192 -7.39 -15.29 12.90
C ALA A 192 -8.46 -14.53 12.09
N ARG A 193 -9.17 -13.58 12.73
CA ARG A 193 -10.19 -12.77 12.05
C ARG A 193 -9.60 -11.87 10.96
N ALA A 194 -8.44 -11.26 11.20
CA ALA A 194 -7.78 -10.42 10.21
C ALA A 194 -7.23 -11.26 9.05
N VAL A 195 -6.65 -12.43 9.37
CA VAL A 195 -6.17 -13.39 8.36
C VAL A 195 -7.30 -13.86 7.45
N GLY A 196 -8.44 -14.25 8.03
CA GLY A 196 -9.63 -14.64 7.28
C GLY A 196 -10.08 -13.53 6.33
N ALA A 197 -10.26 -12.31 6.85
CA ALA A 197 -10.70 -11.18 6.05
C ALA A 197 -9.73 -10.81 4.91
N ILE A 198 -8.41 -10.92 5.11
CA ILE A 198 -7.42 -10.68 4.06
C ILE A 198 -7.48 -11.77 2.98
N ASN A 199 -7.58 -13.03 3.38
CA ASN A 199 -7.69 -14.15 2.44
C ASN A 199 -8.98 -14.10 1.62
N ASP A 200 -10.10 -13.74 2.26
CA ASP A 200 -11.37 -13.52 1.58
C ASP A 200 -11.27 -12.39 0.55
N ALA A 201 -10.61 -11.28 0.92
CA ALA A 201 -10.37 -10.18 0.00
C ALA A 201 -9.49 -10.59 -1.18
N LEU A 202 -8.40 -11.35 -0.96
CA LEU A 202 -7.58 -11.89 -2.05
C LEU A 202 -8.41 -12.75 -3.01
N GLY A 203 -9.19 -13.70 -2.47
CA GLY A 203 -10.08 -14.54 -3.28
C GLY A 203 -11.12 -13.72 -4.05
N ALA A 204 -11.62 -12.63 -3.47
CA ALA A 204 -12.52 -11.71 -4.14
C ALA A 204 -11.83 -10.96 -5.29
N TYR A 205 -10.59 -10.49 -5.10
CA TYR A 205 -9.83 -9.82 -6.16
C TYR A 205 -9.45 -10.77 -7.31
N GLU A 206 -9.17 -12.04 -7.02
CA GLU A 206 -9.02 -13.09 -8.05
C GLU A 206 -10.33 -13.30 -8.82
N TYR A 207 -11.45 -13.43 -8.11
CA TYR A 207 -12.77 -13.60 -8.72
C TYR A 207 -13.16 -12.41 -9.64
N VAL A 208 -12.88 -11.18 -9.24
CA VAL A 208 -13.18 -10.00 -10.08
C VAL A 208 -12.21 -9.84 -11.27
N LEU A 209 -10.98 -10.36 -11.16
CA LEU A 209 -10.04 -10.39 -12.28
C LEU A 209 -10.57 -11.25 -13.43
N ASP A 210 -11.23 -12.38 -13.14
CA ASP A 210 -11.83 -13.23 -14.19
C ASP A 210 -12.91 -12.48 -15.00
N ALA A 211 -13.68 -11.62 -14.33
CA ALA A 211 -14.71 -10.78 -14.95
C ALA A 211 -14.14 -9.62 -15.82
N SER A 212 -12.83 -9.34 -15.72
CA SER A 212 -12.18 -8.32 -16.54
C SER A 212 -12.15 -8.69 -18.03
N THR A 213 -12.17 -9.98 -18.37
CA THR A 213 -12.10 -10.49 -19.75
C THR A 213 -13.36 -10.22 -20.59
N ARG A 214 -14.43 -9.67 -19.98
CA ARG A 214 -15.80 -9.54 -20.53
C ARG A 214 -16.48 -10.88 -20.85
N ALA A 215 -15.84 -12.02 -20.58
CA ALA A 215 -16.45 -13.34 -20.74
C ALA A 215 -17.54 -13.62 -19.69
N VAL A 216 -17.42 -12.98 -18.53
CA VAL A 216 -18.41 -13.04 -17.44
C VAL A 216 -19.14 -11.71 -17.36
N GLU A 217 -20.46 -11.74 -17.48
CA GLU A 217 -21.30 -10.55 -17.30
C GLU A 217 -21.54 -10.26 -15.82
N ILE A 218 -21.41 -8.99 -15.44
CA ILE A 218 -21.76 -8.52 -14.10
C ILE A 218 -23.30 -8.53 -13.99
N SER A 219 -23.80 -9.39 -13.11
CA SER A 219 -25.22 -9.55 -12.79
C SER A 219 -25.46 -9.44 -11.29
N GLU A 220 -26.72 -9.35 -10.86
CA GLU A 220 -27.07 -9.37 -9.44
C GLU A 220 -26.57 -10.63 -8.74
N VAL A 221 -26.64 -11.79 -9.42
CA VAL A 221 -26.13 -13.07 -8.91
C VAL A 221 -24.62 -13.02 -8.73
N TRP A 222 -23.89 -12.46 -9.70
CA TRP A 222 -22.44 -12.29 -9.64
C TRP A 222 -22.03 -11.38 -8.46
N ILE A 223 -22.74 -10.27 -8.24
CA ILE A 223 -22.47 -9.36 -7.11
C ILE A 223 -22.74 -10.04 -5.77
N ARG A 224 -23.78 -10.87 -5.68
CA ARG A 224 -24.07 -11.68 -4.49
C ARG A 224 -23.00 -12.72 -4.21
N GLU A 225 -22.48 -13.37 -5.25
CA GLU A 225 -21.36 -14.31 -5.13
C GLU A 225 -20.09 -13.59 -4.66
N LEU A 226 -19.76 -12.44 -5.25
CA LEU A 226 -18.65 -11.59 -4.80
C LEU A 226 -18.77 -11.24 -3.30
N HIS A 227 -19.97 -10.87 -2.84
CA HIS A 227 -20.20 -10.63 -1.41
C HIS A 227 -19.98 -11.89 -0.57
N SER A 228 -20.46 -13.05 -1.01
CA SER A 228 -20.23 -14.33 -0.31
C SER A 228 -18.75 -14.69 -0.22
N ILE A 229 -17.94 -14.35 -1.22
CA ILE A 229 -16.49 -14.58 -1.21
C ILE A 229 -15.81 -13.62 -0.24
N ILE A 230 -16.07 -12.31 -0.35
CA ILE A 230 -15.32 -11.28 0.41
C ILE A 230 -15.67 -11.22 1.90
N CYS A 231 -16.76 -11.85 2.30
CA CYS A 231 -17.24 -11.96 3.68
C CYS A 231 -17.23 -13.41 4.20
N LYS A 232 -16.61 -14.36 3.49
CA LYS A 232 -16.72 -15.81 3.76
C LYS A 232 -16.33 -16.20 5.18
N SER A 233 -15.30 -15.57 5.75
CA SER A 233 -14.80 -15.81 7.11
C SER A 233 -15.49 -14.96 8.18
N GLN A 234 -16.45 -14.11 7.81
CA GLN A 234 -17.17 -13.25 8.73
C GLN A 234 -18.49 -13.89 9.17
N ASP A 235 -18.51 -14.42 10.39
CA ASP A 235 -19.68 -15.09 10.95
C ASP A 235 -20.84 -14.14 11.29
N THR A 236 -20.50 -12.96 11.83
CA THR A 236 -21.47 -12.00 12.37
C THR A 236 -21.21 -10.57 11.91
N TYR A 237 -22.25 -9.75 12.03
CA TYR A 237 -22.18 -8.30 11.88
C TYR A 237 -22.90 -7.61 13.04
N THR A 238 -22.44 -6.40 13.37
CA THR A 238 -22.99 -5.61 14.46
C THR A 238 -24.19 -4.78 13.98
N VAL A 239 -25.31 -4.91 14.67
CA VAL A 239 -26.50 -4.08 14.48
C VAL A 239 -26.69 -3.19 15.70
N TYR A 240 -26.91 -1.90 15.47
CA TYR A 240 -27.25 -0.96 16.54
C TYR A 240 -28.76 -0.86 16.69
N THR A 241 -29.26 -1.27 17.85
CA THR A 241 -30.68 -1.24 18.22
C THR A 241 -30.91 -0.25 19.37
N GLU A 242 -32.16 0.03 19.72
CA GLU A 242 -32.51 0.84 20.90
C GLU A 242 -31.94 0.29 22.22
N ILE A 243 -31.61 -1.01 22.25
CA ILE A 243 -31.07 -1.72 23.42
C ILE A 243 -29.52 -1.79 23.37
N GLY A 244 -28.89 -1.21 22.35
CA GLY A 244 -27.44 -1.21 22.15
C GLY A 244 -26.99 -2.06 20.96
N ALA A 245 -25.67 -2.30 20.89
CA ALA A 245 -25.03 -3.10 19.84
C ALA A 245 -25.33 -4.60 20.05
N GLN A 246 -25.80 -5.26 19.00
CA GLN A 246 -26.09 -6.69 18.99
C GLN A 246 -25.39 -7.36 17.81
N GLU A 247 -24.77 -8.52 18.05
CA GLU A 247 -24.20 -9.35 16.99
C GLU A 247 -25.28 -10.23 16.36
N ARG A 248 -25.33 -10.27 15.03
CA ARG A 248 -26.23 -11.15 14.28
C ARG A 248 -25.45 -11.94 13.24
N PRO A 249 -25.87 -13.17 12.91
CA PRO A 249 -25.28 -13.93 11.81
C PRO A 249 -25.36 -13.13 10.50
N LEU A 250 -24.26 -13.06 9.75
CA LEU A 250 -24.20 -12.37 8.46
C LEU A 250 -24.75 -13.28 7.36
N PRO A 251 -25.89 -12.94 6.72
CA PRO A 251 -26.39 -13.72 5.59
C PRO A 251 -25.55 -13.42 4.34
N LEU A 252 -24.74 -14.39 3.91
CA LEU A 252 -23.85 -14.25 2.77
C LEU A 252 -24.61 -14.25 1.45
N GLY A 253 -24.49 -13.15 0.70
CA GLY A 253 -25.06 -13.02 -0.65
C GLY A 253 -26.55 -12.69 -0.66
N GLU A 254 -27.13 -12.38 0.50
CA GLU A 254 -28.53 -11.97 0.63
C GLU A 254 -28.63 -10.47 0.88
N TYR A 255 -29.53 -9.80 0.17
CA TYR A 255 -29.81 -8.39 0.42
C TYR A 255 -30.37 -8.19 1.82
N LYS A 256 -30.13 -6.99 2.35
CA LYS A 256 -30.56 -6.59 3.68
C LYS A 256 -32.07 -6.76 3.86
N SER A 257 -32.45 -7.39 4.96
CA SER A 257 -33.85 -7.50 5.40
C SER A 257 -34.23 -6.41 6.42
N MET A 258 -33.27 -5.59 6.83
CA MET A 258 -33.42 -4.47 7.75
C MET A 258 -32.66 -3.25 7.25
N PRO A 259 -33.05 -2.03 7.66
CA PRO A 259 -32.29 -0.82 7.36
C PRO A 259 -30.86 -0.88 7.92
N ASN A 260 -29.89 -0.36 7.16
CA ASN A 260 -28.47 -0.32 7.49
C ASN A 260 -27.84 1.08 7.33
N SER A 261 -28.66 2.13 7.33
CA SER A 261 -28.22 3.53 7.25
C SER A 261 -27.50 3.96 8.53
N PRO A 262 -26.23 4.39 8.46
CA PRO A 262 -25.48 4.79 9.64
C PRO A 262 -25.92 6.17 10.11
N THR A 263 -25.85 6.37 11.42
CA THR A 263 -26.05 7.68 12.06
C THR A 263 -24.70 8.25 12.48
N ASN A 264 -24.36 9.43 11.97
CA ASN A 264 -23.23 10.21 12.44
C ASN A 264 -23.48 10.61 13.90
N ARG A 265 -22.67 10.10 14.83
CA ARG A 265 -22.87 10.33 16.27
C ARG A 265 -22.52 11.75 16.71
N ALA A 266 -21.70 12.47 15.94
CA ALA A 266 -21.31 13.84 16.25
C ALA A 266 -22.37 14.86 15.81
N THR A 267 -22.96 14.66 14.62
CA THR A 267 -23.97 15.58 14.05
C THR A 267 -25.41 15.11 14.28
N GLY A 268 -25.62 13.82 14.57
CA GLY A 268 -26.94 13.18 14.64
C GLY A 268 -27.58 12.93 13.28
N GLU A 269 -26.86 13.22 12.19
CA GLU A 269 -27.35 13.05 10.82
C GLU A 269 -27.33 11.58 10.40
N ILE A 270 -28.32 11.17 9.62
CA ILE A 270 -28.43 9.79 9.11
C ILE A 270 -28.07 9.83 7.65
N HIS A 271 -27.02 9.09 7.28
CA HIS A 271 -26.68 8.90 5.87
C HIS A 271 -27.60 7.83 5.27
N GLN A 272 -28.47 8.25 4.34
CA GLN A 272 -29.57 7.42 3.84
C GLN A 272 -29.12 6.53 2.68
N TYR A 273 -29.28 5.22 2.86
CA TYR A 273 -29.09 4.21 1.81
C TYR A 273 -30.45 3.72 1.31
N ALA A 274 -30.46 2.88 0.27
CA ALA A 274 -31.71 2.34 -0.28
C ALA A 274 -32.54 1.66 0.82
N PRO A 275 -33.85 1.97 0.95
CA PRO A 275 -34.74 1.20 1.80
C PRO A 275 -34.74 -0.28 1.42
N VAL A 276 -35.08 -1.15 2.36
CA VAL A 276 -35.14 -2.62 2.13
C VAL A 276 -35.97 -2.98 0.90
N LEU A 277 -37.13 -2.34 0.73
CA LEU A 277 -38.04 -2.59 -0.40
C LEU A 277 -37.52 -2.07 -1.75
N GLU A 278 -36.68 -1.03 -1.73
CA GLU A 278 -36.10 -0.42 -2.93
C GLU A 278 -34.74 -1.03 -3.29
N THR A 279 -34.14 -1.83 -2.42
CA THR A 279 -32.80 -2.40 -2.61
C THR A 279 -32.72 -3.27 -3.86
N ALA A 280 -33.67 -4.21 -4.05
CA ALA A 280 -33.65 -5.08 -5.23
C ALA A 280 -33.93 -4.32 -6.54
N PRO A 281 -34.95 -3.44 -6.63
CA PRO A 281 -35.14 -2.57 -7.79
C PRO A 281 -33.92 -1.70 -8.13
N GLU A 282 -33.26 -1.10 -7.14
CA GLU A 282 -32.08 -0.27 -7.38
C GLU A 282 -30.86 -1.09 -7.79
N MET A 283 -30.68 -2.30 -7.26
CA MET A 283 -29.62 -3.23 -7.71
C MET A 283 -29.85 -3.68 -9.15
N HIS A 284 -31.11 -3.93 -9.53
CA HIS A 284 -31.47 -4.21 -10.92
C HIS A 284 -31.09 -3.04 -11.82
N ARG A 285 -31.48 -1.82 -11.41
CA ARG A 285 -31.15 -0.60 -12.15
C ARG A 285 -29.65 -0.37 -12.27
N LEU A 286 -28.88 -0.61 -11.20
CA LEU A 286 -27.42 -0.55 -11.25
C LEU A 286 -26.88 -1.47 -12.36
N VAL A 287 -27.31 -2.72 -12.40
CA VAL A 287 -26.86 -3.68 -13.43
C VAL A 287 -27.24 -3.22 -14.84
N GLU A 288 -28.41 -2.62 -15.03
CA GLU A 288 -28.79 -2.00 -16.32
C GLU A 288 -27.86 -0.84 -16.69
N GLN A 289 -27.53 0.04 -15.74
CA GLN A 289 -26.61 1.15 -15.96
C GLN A 289 -25.20 0.67 -16.33
N LEU A 290 -24.68 -0.37 -15.66
CA LEU A 290 -23.38 -0.98 -15.97
C LEU A 290 -23.33 -1.67 -17.36
N ARG A 291 -24.49 -1.88 -17.99
CA ARG A 291 -24.65 -2.45 -19.33
C ARG A 291 -25.03 -1.41 -20.39
N SER A 292 -25.30 -0.17 -19.99
CA SER A 292 -25.70 0.89 -20.90
C SER A 292 -24.57 1.25 -21.89
N GLU A 293 -24.94 1.68 -23.10
CA GLU A 293 -23.97 2.06 -24.12
C GLU A 293 -23.09 3.22 -23.67
N SER A 294 -23.67 4.22 -22.97
CA SER A 294 -22.94 5.35 -22.43
C SER A 294 -21.88 4.93 -21.41
N PHE A 295 -22.23 4.02 -20.50
CA PHE A 295 -21.29 3.47 -19.53
C PHE A 295 -20.18 2.68 -20.21
N LEU A 296 -20.52 1.79 -21.15
CA LEU A 296 -19.54 0.95 -21.85
C LEU A 296 -18.57 1.75 -22.74
N ALA A 297 -19.02 2.89 -23.26
CA ALA A 297 -18.20 3.82 -24.04
C ALA A 297 -17.31 4.75 -23.18
N ALA A 298 -17.60 4.86 -21.88
CA ALA A 298 -16.86 5.73 -20.98
C ALA A 298 -15.45 5.22 -20.67
N HIS A 299 -14.58 6.14 -20.26
CA HIS A 299 -13.23 5.81 -19.82
C HIS A 299 -13.26 4.88 -18.59
N PRO A 300 -12.37 3.87 -18.47
CA PRO A 300 -12.37 2.91 -17.36
C PRO A 300 -12.33 3.53 -15.96
N VAL A 301 -11.70 4.70 -15.80
CA VAL A 301 -11.71 5.47 -14.54
C VAL A 301 -13.13 5.91 -14.17
N LEU A 302 -13.90 6.43 -15.14
CA LEU A 302 -15.29 6.82 -14.93
C LEU A 302 -16.17 5.61 -14.68
N GLN A 303 -15.94 4.50 -15.39
CA GLN A 303 -16.63 3.24 -15.15
C GLN A 303 -16.42 2.75 -13.71
N ALA A 304 -15.17 2.73 -13.25
CA ALA A 304 -14.80 2.32 -11.90
C ALA A 304 -15.41 3.25 -10.84
N ALA A 305 -15.35 4.57 -11.06
CA ALA A 305 -15.90 5.55 -10.14
C ALA A 305 -17.43 5.42 -10.05
N TYR A 306 -18.15 5.37 -11.17
CA TYR A 306 -19.60 5.21 -11.13
C TYR A 306 -20.02 3.89 -10.51
N ALA A 307 -19.42 2.77 -10.94
CA ALA A 307 -19.76 1.45 -10.41
C ALA A 307 -19.54 1.35 -8.90
N HIS A 308 -18.47 1.98 -8.41
CA HIS A 308 -18.23 2.10 -6.98
C HIS A 308 -19.33 2.94 -6.30
N TYR A 309 -19.49 4.20 -6.74
CA TYR A 309 -20.38 5.18 -6.11
C TYR A 309 -21.82 4.67 -6.09
N ALA A 310 -22.38 4.31 -7.25
CA ALA A 310 -23.77 3.88 -7.38
C ALA A 310 -24.05 2.63 -6.53
N TYR A 311 -23.12 1.68 -6.46
CA TYR A 311 -23.25 0.51 -5.59
C TYR A 311 -23.29 0.90 -4.09
N VAL A 312 -22.40 1.80 -3.65
CA VAL A 312 -22.34 2.24 -2.24
C VAL A 312 -23.58 3.03 -1.85
N CYS A 313 -24.14 3.86 -2.72
CA CYS A 313 -25.39 4.57 -2.46
C CYS A 313 -26.56 3.61 -2.15
N ILE A 314 -26.60 2.44 -2.82
CA ILE A 314 -27.63 1.42 -2.56
C ILE A 314 -27.37 0.71 -1.23
N HIS A 315 -26.11 0.34 -0.98
CA HIS A 315 -25.67 -0.39 0.21
C HIS A 315 -26.50 -1.67 0.46
N PRO A 316 -26.50 -2.63 -0.49
CA PRO A 316 -27.50 -3.69 -0.56
C PRO A 316 -27.37 -4.79 0.50
N PHE A 317 -26.19 -5.02 1.05
CA PHE A 317 -25.94 -6.09 2.03
C PHE A 317 -25.94 -5.56 3.47
N PRO A 318 -26.17 -6.42 4.49
CA PRO A 318 -26.11 -5.99 5.89
C PRO A 318 -24.73 -5.44 6.30
N ASP A 319 -23.65 -6.00 5.76
CA ASP A 319 -22.27 -5.56 5.98
C ASP A 319 -21.39 -5.88 4.76
N GLY A 320 -20.16 -5.37 4.71
CA GLY A 320 -19.19 -5.69 3.65
C GLY A 320 -19.33 -4.89 2.35
N ASN A 321 -20.29 -3.97 2.25
CA ASN A 321 -20.55 -3.20 1.03
C ASN A 321 -19.33 -2.39 0.56
N GLY A 322 -18.60 -1.71 1.45
CA GLY A 322 -17.41 -0.96 1.04
C GLY A 322 -16.34 -1.84 0.38
N ARG A 323 -16.14 -3.06 0.88
CA ARG A 323 -15.22 -4.05 0.30
C ARG A 323 -15.69 -4.51 -1.08
N VAL A 324 -16.98 -4.82 -1.23
CA VAL A 324 -17.58 -5.20 -2.52
C VAL A 324 -17.48 -4.06 -3.54
N ALA A 325 -17.74 -2.82 -3.12
CA ALA A 325 -17.66 -1.65 -3.99
C ALA A 325 -16.28 -1.48 -4.63
N ARG A 326 -15.21 -1.60 -3.81
CA ARG A 326 -13.82 -1.48 -4.28
C ARG A 326 -13.42 -2.66 -5.18
N ALA A 327 -13.87 -3.87 -4.87
CA ALA A 327 -13.66 -5.03 -5.73
C ALA A 327 -14.42 -4.91 -7.08
N LEU A 328 -15.67 -4.48 -7.06
CA LEU A 328 -16.49 -4.24 -8.26
C LEU A 328 -15.86 -3.16 -9.16
N ALA A 329 -15.43 -2.05 -8.59
CA ALA A 329 -14.72 -0.99 -9.32
C ALA A 329 -13.45 -1.50 -10.01
N SER A 330 -12.75 -2.43 -9.37
CA SER A 330 -11.51 -3.02 -9.88
C SER A 330 -11.72 -3.82 -11.17
N VAL A 331 -12.91 -4.37 -11.43
CA VAL A 331 -13.21 -5.06 -12.71
C VAL A 331 -12.90 -4.17 -13.91
N TYR A 332 -13.28 -2.89 -13.83
CA TYR A 332 -13.10 -1.93 -14.91
C TYR A 332 -11.64 -1.49 -15.05
N LEU A 333 -10.92 -1.36 -13.94
CA LEU A 333 -9.50 -1.01 -13.95
C LEU A 333 -8.61 -2.18 -14.40
N TYR A 334 -9.04 -3.43 -14.18
CA TYR A 334 -8.38 -4.61 -14.73
C TYR A 334 -8.51 -4.71 -16.26
N ARG A 335 -9.55 -4.12 -16.85
CA ARG A 335 -9.67 -4.02 -18.32
C ARG A 335 -8.61 -3.09 -18.89
N GLN A 336 -8.49 -1.90 -18.29
CA GLN A 336 -7.45 -0.93 -18.60
C GLN A 336 -7.32 0.04 -17.41
N PRO A 337 -6.09 0.28 -16.90
CA PRO A 337 -4.79 -0.14 -17.44
C PRO A 337 -4.36 -1.57 -17.06
N GLY A 338 -5.19 -2.34 -16.36
CA GLY A 338 -4.90 -3.70 -15.93
C GLY A 338 -4.36 -3.78 -14.51
N VAL A 339 -4.88 -2.99 -13.59
CA VAL A 339 -4.50 -2.94 -12.17
C VAL A 339 -5.76 -2.91 -11.29
N PRO A 340 -5.72 -3.38 -10.03
CA PRO A 340 -6.85 -3.22 -9.12
C PRO A 340 -7.00 -1.78 -8.65
N LEU A 341 -8.18 -1.44 -8.12
CA LEU A 341 -8.36 -0.24 -7.29
C LEU A 341 -7.69 -0.48 -5.94
N VAL A 342 -6.63 0.28 -5.65
CA VAL A 342 -5.94 0.29 -4.36
C VAL A 342 -6.31 1.57 -3.62
N VAL A 343 -6.95 1.47 -2.46
CA VAL A 343 -7.17 2.59 -1.54
C VAL A 343 -6.50 2.24 -0.23
N PHE A 344 -5.62 3.12 0.27
CA PHE A 344 -4.91 2.87 1.53
C PHE A 344 -5.72 3.34 2.74
N ALA A 345 -5.55 2.69 3.88
CA ALA A 345 -6.28 3.00 5.11
C ALA A 345 -6.06 4.45 5.60
N ASP A 346 -4.89 5.03 5.34
CA ASP A 346 -4.58 6.42 5.65
C ASP A 346 -5.25 7.44 4.71
N GLN A 347 -5.80 6.98 3.58
CA GLN A 347 -6.58 7.78 2.64
C GLN A 347 -8.09 7.76 2.95
N ARG A 348 -8.51 7.03 4.01
CA ARG A 348 -9.93 6.83 4.36
C ARG A 348 -10.71 8.13 4.46
N ASN A 349 -10.15 9.18 5.09
CA ASN A 349 -10.86 10.45 5.25
C ASN A 349 -11.10 11.13 3.89
N ALA A 350 -10.04 11.28 3.07
CA ALA A 350 -10.16 11.87 1.74
C ALA A 350 -11.11 11.07 0.83
N TYR A 351 -11.16 9.74 0.99
CA TYR A 351 -12.09 8.86 0.30
C TYR A 351 -13.55 9.12 0.71
N LEU A 352 -13.83 9.24 2.01
CA LEU A 352 -15.17 9.54 2.51
C LEU A 352 -15.61 10.96 2.16
N ASP A 353 -14.72 11.95 2.30
CA ASP A 353 -15.00 13.35 1.94
C ASP A 353 -15.39 13.48 0.46
N ALA A 354 -14.74 12.72 -0.43
CA ALA A 354 -15.05 12.69 -1.85
C ALA A 354 -16.40 12.00 -2.16
N LEU A 355 -16.75 10.96 -1.41
CA LEU A 355 -18.07 10.31 -1.52
C LEU A 355 -19.19 11.24 -1.04
N GLU A 356 -19.00 11.93 0.10
CA GLU A 356 -19.99 12.86 0.63
C GLU A 356 -20.32 13.98 -0.39
N LYS A 357 -19.31 14.51 -1.09
CA LYS A 357 -19.53 15.49 -2.17
C LYS A 357 -20.28 14.89 -3.36
N ALA A 358 -19.99 13.64 -3.71
CA ALA A 358 -20.72 12.94 -4.77
C ALA A 358 -22.20 12.74 -4.39
N ASP A 359 -22.51 12.45 -3.13
CA ASP A 359 -23.88 12.34 -2.62
C ASP A 359 -24.64 13.69 -2.70
N ASP A 360 -23.92 14.80 -2.56
CA ASP A 360 -24.41 16.17 -2.75
C ASP A 360 -24.59 16.55 -4.23
N GLY A 361 -24.23 15.67 -5.16
CA GLY A 361 -24.39 15.85 -6.60
C GLY A 361 -23.15 16.39 -7.32
N ASP A 362 -21.99 16.43 -6.65
CA ASP A 362 -20.71 16.82 -7.25
C ASP A 362 -19.70 15.64 -7.22
N PRO A 363 -19.74 14.73 -8.20
CA PRO A 363 -18.87 13.57 -8.22
C PRO A 363 -17.45 13.85 -8.73
N ALA A 364 -17.12 15.09 -9.08
CA ALA A 364 -15.82 15.43 -9.67
C ALA A 364 -14.64 15.03 -8.78
N ASP A 365 -14.73 15.34 -7.49
CA ASP A 365 -13.69 14.99 -6.51
C ASP A 365 -13.54 13.48 -6.35
N PHE A 366 -14.64 12.72 -6.44
CA PHE A 366 -14.60 11.26 -6.38
C PHE A 366 -13.95 10.66 -7.64
N VAL A 367 -14.26 11.20 -8.82
CA VAL A 367 -13.60 10.79 -10.07
C VAL A 367 -12.10 11.09 -10.01
N THR A 368 -11.70 12.29 -9.57
CA THR A 368 -10.29 12.65 -9.38
C THR A 368 -9.61 11.76 -8.33
N PHE A 369 -10.32 11.40 -7.26
CA PHE A 369 -9.81 10.47 -6.26
C PHE A 369 -9.51 9.10 -6.90
N ILE A 370 -10.46 8.54 -7.66
CA ILE A 370 -10.28 7.23 -8.33
C ILE A 370 -9.16 7.30 -9.37
N GLU A 371 -9.08 8.37 -10.16
CA GLU A 371 -7.97 8.57 -11.10
C GLU A 371 -6.62 8.51 -10.38
N ALA A 372 -6.46 9.26 -9.28
CA ALA A 372 -5.23 9.26 -8.52
C ALA A 372 -4.86 7.87 -7.98
N ARG A 373 -5.85 7.05 -7.57
CA ARG A 373 -5.61 5.65 -7.16
C ARG A 373 -5.15 4.77 -8.31
N VAL A 374 -5.64 5.01 -9.53
CA VAL A 374 -5.16 4.33 -10.74
C VAL A 374 -3.69 4.66 -10.99
N LEU A 375 -3.31 5.94 -10.91
CA LEU A 375 -1.92 6.36 -11.09
C LEU A 375 -1.00 5.72 -10.05
N ASP A 376 -1.42 5.69 -8.78
CA ASP A 376 -0.68 5.06 -7.68
C ASP A 376 -0.48 3.56 -7.95
N ALA A 377 -1.55 2.83 -8.30
CA ALA A 377 -1.49 1.40 -8.57
C ALA A 377 -0.60 1.07 -9.77
N VAL A 378 -0.69 1.85 -10.86
CA VAL A 378 0.21 1.75 -12.01
C VAL A 378 1.67 1.99 -11.60
N GLY A 379 1.91 3.01 -10.77
CA GLY A 379 3.24 3.32 -10.24
C GLY A 379 3.85 2.15 -9.47
N ILE A 380 3.07 1.53 -8.58
CA ILE A 380 3.49 0.35 -7.81
C ILE A 380 3.90 -0.79 -8.75
N VAL A 381 3.04 -1.18 -9.68
CA VAL A 381 3.31 -2.31 -10.60
C VAL A 381 4.56 -2.02 -11.44
N ARG A 382 4.71 -0.80 -11.97
CA ARG A 382 5.87 -0.42 -12.78
C ARG A 382 7.17 -0.44 -11.99
N SER A 383 7.19 0.07 -10.75
CA SER A 383 8.38 0.03 -9.90
C SER A 383 8.82 -1.41 -9.61
N HIS A 384 7.87 -2.32 -9.41
CA HIS A 384 8.17 -3.74 -9.21
C HIS A 384 8.70 -4.43 -10.48
N LEU A 385 8.14 -4.11 -11.66
CA LEU A 385 8.67 -4.58 -12.94
C LEU A 385 10.10 -4.10 -13.20
N GLN A 386 10.39 -2.84 -12.93
CA GLN A 386 11.74 -2.27 -13.09
C GLN A 386 12.75 -2.94 -12.14
N ARG A 387 12.36 -3.24 -10.90
CA ARG A 387 13.21 -3.98 -9.95
C ARG A 387 13.51 -5.40 -10.44
N ALA A 388 12.53 -6.09 -11.01
CA ALA A 388 12.71 -7.45 -11.51
C ALA A 388 13.67 -7.54 -12.70
N GLY A 389 13.82 -6.45 -13.47
CA GLY A 389 14.82 -6.32 -14.55
C GLY A 389 16.27 -6.21 -14.06
N ILE A 390 16.51 -5.84 -12.79
CA ILE A 390 17.84 -5.76 -12.17
C ILE A 390 18.02 -6.96 -11.24
N THR A 391 18.47 -8.09 -11.78
CA THR A 391 18.92 -9.21 -10.93
C THR A 391 20.25 -8.83 -10.29
N MET A 392 20.18 -8.28 -9.07
CA MET A 392 21.34 -7.95 -8.25
C MET A 392 22.28 -9.14 -8.12
N ASP A 393 21.76 -10.37 -8.00
CA ASP A 393 22.55 -11.60 -7.97
C ASP A 393 23.45 -11.80 -9.18
N SER A 394 22.99 -11.44 -10.38
CA SER A 394 23.81 -11.56 -11.61
C SER A 394 24.93 -10.53 -11.62
N SER A 395 24.64 -9.30 -11.17
CA SER A 395 25.62 -8.22 -11.08
C SER A 395 26.61 -8.48 -9.95
N VAL A 396 26.15 -8.92 -8.78
CA VAL A 396 27.00 -9.35 -7.65
C VAL A 396 27.85 -10.54 -8.07
N ARG A 397 27.31 -11.58 -8.72
CA ARG A 397 28.12 -12.69 -9.24
C ARG A 397 29.15 -12.24 -10.27
N ARG A 398 28.82 -11.34 -11.20
CA ARG A 398 29.78 -10.78 -12.17
C ARG A 398 30.87 -9.96 -11.47
N ILE A 399 30.49 -9.14 -10.51
CA ILE A 399 31.41 -8.33 -9.69
C ILE A 399 32.31 -9.26 -8.86
N SER A 400 31.75 -10.22 -8.14
CA SER A 400 32.47 -11.22 -7.37
C SER A 400 33.37 -12.11 -8.23
N ALA A 401 32.97 -12.47 -9.45
CA ALA A 401 33.84 -13.18 -10.40
C ALA A 401 35.02 -12.32 -10.85
N PHE A 402 34.81 -11.01 -11.01
CA PHE A 402 35.87 -10.05 -11.32
C PHE A 402 36.89 -9.90 -10.18
N PHE A 403 36.44 -9.99 -8.91
CA PHE A 403 37.31 -9.95 -7.73
C PHE A 403 37.88 -11.33 -7.32
N GLY A 404 37.20 -12.43 -7.65
CA GLY A 404 37.65 -13.81 -7.43
C GLY A 404 38.75 -14.25 -8.41
N GLY A 405 38.97 -13.50 -9.50
CA GLY A 405 39.96 -13.80 -10.53
C GLY A 405 41.43 -13.62 -10.14
N THR A 406 41.76 -13.12 -8.95
CA THR A 406 43.17 -13.10 -8.48
C THR A 406 43.65 -14.47 -7.97
N GLY A 407 42.71 -15.39 -7.67
CA GLY A 407 43.02 -16.73 -7.17
C GLY A 407 43.75 -16.75 -5.81
N ILE A 408 43.64 -15.70 -4.99
CA ILE A 408 44.30 -15.60 -3.67
C ILE A 408 43.21 -15.70 -2.60
N SER A 409 43.31 -16.70 -1.72
CA SER A 409 42.30 -16.94 -0.68
C SER A 409 42.35 -15.91 0.45
N GLU A 410 41.24 -15.73 1.19
CA GLU A 410 41.21 -14.88 2.39
C GLU A 410 42.22 -15.32 3.44
N GLU A 411 42.44 -16.63 3.58
CA GLU A 411 43.43 -17.21 4.50
C GLU A 411 44.86 -16.81 4.10
N THR A 412 45.16 -16.79 2.79
CA THR A 412 46.43 -16.33 2.26
C THR A 412 46.66 -14.84 2.53
N LEU A 413 45.62 -14.01 2.38
CA LEU A 413 45.69 -12.58 2.71
C LEU A 413 45.91 -12.36 4.21
N ALA A 414 45.25 -13.12 5.07
CA ALA A 414 45.43 -13.06 6.52
C ALA A 414 46.85 -13.51 6.94
N ALA A 415 47.42 -14.52 6.29
CA ALA A 415 48.80 -14.94 6.50
C ALA A 415 49.80 -13.85 6.05
N ALA A 416 49.62 -13.23 4.88
CA ALA A 416 50.46 -12.12 4.43
C ALA A 416 50.39 -10.91 5.38
N ALA A 417 49.20 -10.59 5.91
CA ALA A 417 49.04 -9.53 6.90
C ALA A 417 49.79 -9.82 8.21
N ARG A 418 49.80 -11.08 8.68
CA ARG A 418 50.59 -11.52 9.83
C ARG A 418 52.09 -11.39 9.58
N LEU A 419 52.57 -11.77 8.38
CA LEU A 419 53.98 -11.60 8.00
C LEU A 419 54.39 -10.11 8.02
N ARG A 420 53.60 -9.25 7.38
CA ARG A 420 53.84 -7.80 7.34
C ARG A 420 53.90 -7.20 8.75
N LYS A 421 52.97 -7.61 9.62
CA LYS A 421 52.97 -7.19 11.03
C LYS A 421 54.22 -7.67 11.76
N ALA A 422 54.61 -8.93 11.58
CA ALA A 422 55.81 -9.48 12.21
C ALA A 422 57.07 -8.70 11.80
N ILE A 423 57.21 -8.39 10.50
CA ILE A 423 58.32 -7.58 9.99
C ILE A 423 58.30 -6.19 10.63
N ALA A 424 57.14 -5.53 10.68
CA ALA A 424 57.01 -4.20 11.27
C ALA A 424 57.37 -4.19 12.76
N ASP A 425 56.86 -5.14 13.53
CA ASP A 425 57.12 -5.26 14.97
C ASP A 425 58.61 -5.55 15.24
N GLY A 426 59.22 -6.44 14.45
CA GLY A 426 60.65 -6.76 14.53
C GLY A 426 61.54 -5.56 14.18
N THR A 427 61.28 -4.87 13.07
CA THR A 427 62.04 -3.68 12.69
C THR A 427 61.91 -2.57 13.74
N ASN A 428 60.70 -2.29 14.21
CA ASN A 428 60.49 -1.24 15.21
C ASN A 428 61.18 -1.56 16.53
N SER A 429 61.18 -2.84 16.96
CA SER A 429 61.89 -3.29 18.16
C SER A 429 63.40 -3.11 18.03
N PHE A 430 63.98 -3.52 16.89
CA PHE A 430 65.41 -3.33 16.63
C PHE A 430 65.79 -1.83 16.60
N LEU A 431 65.07 -1.00 15.85
CA LEU A 431 65.33 0.44 15.77
C LEU A 431 65.18 1.16 17.13
N ALA A 432 64.34 0.64 18.03
CA ALA A 432 64.19 1.16 19.38
C ALA A 432 65.33 0.72 20.32
N SER A 433 66.02 -0.39 20.02
CA SER A 433 67.19 -0.85 20.78
C SER A 433 68.46 -0.02 20.52
N LEU A 434 68.47 0.75 19.43
CA LEU A 434 69.58 1.61 19.03
C LEU A 434 69.46 3.00 19.65
N ASP A 435 70.58 3.58 20.09
CA ASP A 435 70.66 4.96 20.60
C ASP A 435 70.64 5.99 19.45
N LEU A 436 69.48 6.09 18.79
CA LEU A 436 69.27 6.97 17.63
C LEU A 436 68.78 8.36 18.07
N PRO A 437 69.21 9.44 17.39
CA PRO A 437 68.77 10.81 17.72
C PRO A 437 67.25 10.97 17.70
N ALA A 438 66.71 11.74 18.65
CA ALA A 438 65.27 11.99 18.76
C ALA A 438 64.67 12.70 17.54
N GLN A 439 65.49 13.45 16.79
CA GLN A 439 65.11 14.16 15.57
C GLN A 439 64.92 13.22 14.36
N LEU A 440 65.43 11.99 14.43
CA LEU A 440 65.28 10.98 13.38
C LEU A 440 63.96 10.23 13.58
N VAL A 441 62.97 10.52 12.74
CA VAL A 441 61.73 9.75 12.65
C VAL A 441 62.00 8.50 11.83
N ARG A 442 61.80 7.32 12.41
CA ARG A 442 62.04 6.03 11.75
C ARG A 442 60.97 5.00 12.07
N GLY A 443 60.83 4.00 11.21
CA GLY A 443 59.92 2.87 11.43
C GLY A 443 59.40 2.28 10.13
N VAL A 444 58.28 1.57 10.23
CA VAL A 444 57.62 0.93 9.09
C VAL A 444 56.31 1.63 8.74
N VAL A 445 56.11 1.94 7.46
CA VAL A 445 54.88 2.56 6.94
C VAL A 445 54.15 1.63 5.99
N SER A 446 52.82 1.63 6.09
CA SER A 446 51.91 0.75 5.31
C SER A 446 51.33 1.40 4.06
N SER A 447 51.79 2.61 3.70
CA SER A 447 51.20 3.45 2.66
C SER A 447 52.01 3.47 1.36
N VAL A 448 51.36 3.89 0.28
CA VAL A 448 51.99 4.20 -1.02
C VAL A 448 53.14 5.19 -0.80
N HIS A 449 54.37 4.71 -0.94
CA HIS A 449 55.57 5.54 -0.88
C HIS A 449 56.05 5.89 -2.30
N PRO A 450 56.74 7.04 -2.50
CA PRO A 450 57.13 7.51 -3.83
C PRO A 450 58.34 6.77 -4.47
N GLY A 451 58.63 5.54 -4.06
CA GLY A 451 59.81 4.79 -4.49
C GLY A 451 59.51 3.65 -5.49
N PRO A 452 60.55 3.08 -6.12
CA PRO A 452 60.39 1.92 -7.00
C PRO A 452 59.86 0.72 -6.21
N ARG A 453 58.93 -0.01 -6.83
CA ARG A 453 58.38 -1.25 -6.28
C ARG A 453 59.18 -2.44 -6.82
N PRO A 454 59.40 -3.48 -6.00
CA PRO A 454 59.96 -4.72 -6.51
C PRO A 454 59.05 -5.31 -7.58
N SER A 455 59.62 -5.83 -8.66
CA SER A 455 58.87 -6.69 -9.59
C SER A 455 58.62 -8.05 -8.93
N ALA A 456 57.52 -8.70 -9.31
CA ALA A 456 57.25 -10.05 -8.83
C ALA A 456 58.34 -11.02 -9.33
N PRO A 457 58.92 -11.85 -8.45
CA PRO A 457 59.77 -12.96 -8.87
C PRO A 457 59.01 -13.96 -9.77
N GLU A 458 59.74 -14.71 -10.58
CA GLU A 458 59.15 -15.76 -11.43
C GLU A 458 58.39 -16.79 -10.58
N GLY A 459 57.15 -17.10 -10.95
CA GLY A 459 56.29 -18.03 -10.21
C GLY A 459 55.61 -17.44 -8.97
N TYR A 460 55.61 -16.11 -8.83
CA TYR A 460 54.91 -15.38 -7.77
C TYR A 460 54.06 -14.24 -8.33
N ARG A 461 52.93 -13.97 -7.68
CA ARG A 461 52.03 -12.86 -7.99
C ARG A 461 51.88 -11.88 -6.84
N SER A 462 51.60 -10.63 -7.19
CA SER A 462 51.38 -9.54 -6.25
C SER A 462 50.01 -9.64 -5.57
N ILE A 463 49.96 -9.39 -4.26
CA ILE A 463 48.72 -9.17 -3.49
C ILE A 463 48.30 -7.69 -3.43
N GLY A 464 48.85 -6.87 -4.33
CA GLY A 464 48.57 -5.44 -4.39
C GLY A 464 48.98 -4.69 -3.13
N LYS A 465 48.17 -3.71 -2.72
CA LYS A 465 48.44 -2.86 -1.54
C LYS A 465 48.56 -3.65 -0.24
N ASN A 466 47.98 -4.86 -0.15
CA ASN A 466 48.03 -5.67 1.06
C ASN A 466 49.43 -6.21 1.38
N GLY A 467 50.30 -6.30 0.37
CA GLY A 467 51.68 -6.75 0.51
C GLY A 467 52.70 -5.63 0.49
N GLU A 468 52.28 -4.38 0.25
CA GLU A 468 53.17 -3.23 0.11
C GLU A 468 53.43 -2.56 1.46
N PHE A 469 54.69 -2.27 1.76
CA PHE A 469 55.11 -1.47 2.91
C PHE A 469 56.52 -0.91 2.67
N ALA A 470 56.99 0.01 3.52
CA ALA A 470 58.35 0.53 3.41
C ALA A 470 58.96 0.77 4.79
N LEU A 471 60.27 0.56 4.88
CA LEU A 471 61.08 1.12 5.96
C LEU A 471 61.34 2.59 5.64
N HIS A 472 61.16 3.46 6.62
CA HIS A 472 61.28 4.89 6.45
C HIS A 472 62.19 5.49 7.50
N ALA A 473 63.00 6.47 7.07
CA ALA A 473 63.73 7.38 7.94
C ALA A 473 63.62 8.81 7.41
N SER A 474 63.32 9.77 8.27
CA SER A 474 63.34 11.19 7.93
C SER A 474 63.74 12.07 9.09
N ALA A 475 64.23 13.25 8.74
CA ALA A 475 64.48 14.34 9.66
C ALA A 475 64.10 15.66 8.98
N SER A 476 63.70 16.65 9.77
CA SER A 476 63.38 18.01 9.30
C SER A 476 64.36 19.07 9.82
N TRP A 477 65.12 18.75 10.88
CA TRP A 477 66.14 19.60 11.50
C TRP A 477 67.16 18.71 12.23
N PRO A 478 68.48 19.02 12.20
CA PRO A 478 69.12 20.16 11.53
C PRO A 478 69.24 19.99 10.00
N MET A 479 69.00 18.79 9.47
CA MET A 479 68.95 18.51 8.04
C MET A 479 67.61 17.92 7.62
N LYS A 480 67.17 18.27 6.42
CA LYS A 480 65.90 17.80 5.84
C LYS A 480 66.17 16.67 4.85
N PHE A 481 65.72 15.47 5.17
CA PHE A 481 65.74 14.34 4.26
C PHE A 481 64.58 13.38 4.53
N GLN A 482 64.29 12.54 3.53
CA GLN A 482 63.29 11.50 3.62
C GLN A 482 63.74 10.31 2.78
N ILE A 483 63.88 9.15 3.40
CA ILE A 483 64.38 7.92 2.81
C ILE A 483 63.32 6.84 2.98
N TYR A 484 63.07 6.09 1.90
CA TYR A 484 62.15 4.97 1.87
C TYR A 484 62.81 3.76 1.22
N ARG A 485 62.84 2.64 1.94
CA ARG A 485 63.14 1.33 1.37
C ARG A 485 61.84 0.54 1.22
N GLY A 486 61.33 0.49 -0.01
CA GLY A 486 60.11 -0.22 -0.35
C GLY A 486 60.27 -1.73 -0.21
N MET A 487 59.21 -2.41 0.21
CA MET A 487 59.15 -3.85 0.34
C MET A 487 57.80 -4.35 -0.16
N GLN A 488 57.81 -5.54 -0.75
CA GLN A 488 56.58 -6.16 -1.24
C GLN A 488 56.54 -7.65 -0.96
N ILE A 489 55.42 -8.10 -0.39
CA ILE A 489 55.09 -9.51 -0.21
C ILE A 489 54.40 -10.01 -1.48
N PHE A 490 54.93 -11.10 -2.04
CA PHE A 490 54.34 -11.84 -3.14
C PHE A 490 53.87 -13.21 -2.66
N VAL A 491 52.88 -13.76 -3.37
CA VAL A 491 52.29 -15.08 -3.11
C VAL A 491 52.63 -16.01 -4.26
N ARG A 492 52.99 -17.24 -3.93
CA ARG A 492 53.33 -18.28 -4.92
C ARG A 492 52.19 -18.57 -5.89
N ASP A 493 52.50 -18.74 -7.16
CA ASP A 493 51.55 -19.16 -8.19
C ASP A 493 51.10 -20.61 -8.05
N PRO A 494 49.83 -20.93 -8.39
CA PRO A 494 49.36 -22.31 -8.34
C PRO A 494 50.22 -23.18 -9.27
N GLY A 495 50.83 -24.23 -8.71
CA GLY A 495 51.72 -25.14 -9.45
C GLY A 495 53.20 -24.74 -9.46
N HIS A 496 53.57 -23.56 -8.95
CA HIS A 496 54.98 -23.23 -8.69
C HIS A 496 55.47 -23.95 -7.42
N THR A 497 56.74 -24.32 -7.39
CA THR A 497 57.38 -24.98 -6.23
C THR A 497 58.29 -24.01 -5.51
N GLY A 498 58.24 -23.95 -4.17
CA GLY A 498 58.95 -22.94 -3.37
C GLY A 498 58.17 -22.48 -2.15
N PRO A 499 58.64 -21.45 -1.42
CA PRO A 499 57.92 -20.85 -0.29
C PRO A 499 56.57 -20.27 -0.70
N ASP A 500 55.62 -20.22 0.24
CA ASP A 500 54.27 -19.71 -0.04
C ASP A 500 54.23 -18.18 -0.18
N PHE A 501 55.12 -17.50 0.54
CA PHE A 501 55.30 -16.05 0.52
C PHE A 501 56.77 -15.69 0.33
N VAL A 502 57.02 -14.64 -0.43
CA VAL A 502 58.36 -14.05 -0.57
C VAL A 502 58.24 -12.55 -0.35
N CYS A 503 58.98 -12.01 0.62
CA CYS A 503 59.06 -10.57 0.85
C CYS A 503 60.34 -10.02 0.21
N VAL A 504 60.17 -9.21 -0.83
CA VAL A 504 61.27 -8.69 -1.64
C VAL A 504 61.49 -7.20 -1.32
N PRO A 505 62.71 -6.78 -0.93
CA PRO A 505 63.05 -5.37 -0.82
C PRO A 505 63.26 -4.75 -2.22
N SER A 506 62.93 -3.47 -2.39
CA SER A 506 63.01 -2.81 -3.69
C SER A 506 64.44 -2.53 -4.16
N ARG A 507 65.38 -2.48 -3.22
CA ARG A 507 66.81 -2.27 -3.46
C ARG A 507 67.62 -2.92 -2.35
N GLY A 508 68.62 -3.72 -2.72
CA GLY A 508 69.58 -4.31 -1.79
C GLY A 508 68.99 -5.34 -0.82
N GLY A 509 69.79 -6.33 -0.46
CA GLY A 509 69.40 -7.42 0.43
C GLY A 509 68.59 -8.53 -0.23
N GLU A 510 68.59 -9.68 0.43
CA GLU A 510 67.92 -10.89 -0.06
C GLU A 510 66.43 -10.89 0.29
N ALA A 511 65.66 -11.64 -0.49
CA ALA A 511 64.25 -11.83 -0.22
C ALA A 511 64.04 -12.73 1.00
N LEU A 512 63.06 -12.41 1.85
CA LEU A 512 62.67 -13.27 2.95
C LEU A 512 61.66 -14.32 2.45
N GLU A 513 62.07 -15.58 2.46
CA GLU A 513 61.22 -16.72 2.12
C GLU A 513 60.42 -17.20 3.33
N VAL A 514 59.10 -17.34 3.17
CA VAL A 514 58.20 -17.73 4.26
C VAL A 514 57.20 -18.77 3.80
N TRP A 515 57.08 -19.85 4.55
CA TRP A 515 56.12 -20.92 4.34
C TRP A 515 54.81 -20.62 5.07
N HIS A 516 53.69 -21.10 4.55
CA HIS A 516 52.38 -20.86 5.17
C HIS A 516 52.30 -21.37 6.62
N ARG A 517 52.93 -22.54 6.88
CA ARG A 517 53.07 -23.14 8.23
C ARG A 517 53.82 -22.27 9.24
N GLU A 518 54.60 -21.30 8.78
CA GLU A 518 55.33 -20.37 9.65
C GLU A 518 54.46 -19.17 10.10
N LEU A 519 53.28 -18.99 9.48
CA LEU A 519 52.40 -17.86 9.71
C LEU A 519 51.04 -18.25 10.30
N ALA A 520 50.66 -19.53 10.23
CA ALA A 520 49.34 -20.01 10.65
C ALA A 520 49.41 -21.06 11.79
N PRO A 521 48.59 -20.93 12.86
CA PRO A 521 47.64 -19.83 13.17
C PRO A 521 48.34 -18.57 13.73
N THR A 522 49.59 -18.68 14.17
CA THR A 522 50.42 -17.57 14.67
C THR A 522 51.82 -17.66 14.08
N VAL A 523 52.60 -16.57 14.19
CA VAL A 523 54.02 -16.53 13.78
C VAL A 523 54.80 -17.58 14.56
N SER A 524 55.47 -18.49 13.85
CA SER A 524 56.29 -19.55 14.45
C SER A 524 57.63 -19.01 14.97
N GLU A 525 58.23 -19.75 15.92
CA GLU A 525 59.57 -19.41 16.42
C GLU A 525 60.65 -19.50 15.34
N THR A 526 60.52 -20.46 14.41
CA THR A 526 61.41 -20.58 13.24
C THR A 526 61.39 -19.31 12.40
N LEU A 527 60.22 -18.72 12.17
CA LEU A 527 60.13 -17.47 11.43
C LEU A 527 60.74 -16.32 12.22
N ARG A 528 60.54 -16.24 13.54
CA ARG A 528 61.18 -15.20 14.37
C ARG A 528 62.70 -15.23 14.26
N LEU A 529 63.31 -16.42 14.39
CA LEU A 529 64.77 -16.61 14.28
C LEU A 529 65.32 -16.26 12.89
N LYS A 530 64.54 -16.43 11.82
CA LYS A 530 64.90 -15.99 10.46
C LYS A 530 64.68 -14.49 10.27
N LEU A 531 63.61 -13.98 10.86
CA LEU A 531 63.13 -12.63 10.67
C LEU A 531 64.05 -11.62 11.35
N GLU A 532 64.52 -11.90 12.57
CA GLU A 532 65.38 -11.02 13.35
C GLU A 532 66.64 -10.56 12.59
N PRO A 533 67.55 -11.45 12.16
CA PRO A 533 68.74 -11.02 11.41
C PRO A 533 68.39 -10.37 10.06
N TRP A 534 67.27 -10.76 9.45
CA TRP A 534 66.82 -10.15 8.19
C TRP A 534 66.35 -8.70 8.40
N VAL A 535 65.54 -8.42 9.44
CA VAL A 535 65.09 -7.05 9.74
C VAL A 535 66.24 -6.16 10.20
N GLU A 536 67.18 -6.71 10.97
CA GLU A 536 68.40 -5.99 11.38
C GLU A 536 69.21 -5.54 10.17
N TYR A 537 69.43 -6.45 9.21
CA TYR A 537 70.14 -6.14 7.98
C TYR A 537 69.43 -5.06 7.17
N GLN A 538 68.11 -5.17 6.96
CA GLN A 538 67.33 -4.20 6.21
C GLN A 538 67.28 -2.82 6.89
N ALA A 539 67.17 -2.79 8.22
CA ALA A 539 67.23 -1.57 9.01
C ALA A 539 68.64 -0.96 8.99
N GLY A 540 69.69 -1.77 9.05
CA GLY A 540 71.08 -1.34 8.91
C GLY A 540 71.33 -0.67 7.55
N LEU A 541 70.81 -1.25 6.47
CA LEU A 541 70.88 -0.64 5.14
C LEU A 541 70.12 0.70 5.07
N LEU A 542 69.00 0.85 5.78
CA LEU A 542 68.31 2.14 5.90
C LEU A 542 69.18 3.17 6.63
N LEU A 543 69.81 2.79 7.74
CA LEU A 543 70.66 3.67 8.53
C LEU A 543 71.95 4.05 7.79
N ALA A 544 72.54 3.15 7.00
CA ALA A 544 73.68 3.47 6.14
C ALA A 544 73.33 4.52 5.07
N GLU A 545 72.11 4.46 4.51
CA GLU A 545 71.63 5.51 3.61
C GLU A 545 71.41 6.84 4.35
N VAL A 546 70.91 6.81 5.59
CA VAL A 546 70.84 8.01 6.45
C VAL A 546 72.23 8.58 6.68
N GLU A 547 73.21 7.77 7.05
CA GLU A 547 74.59 8.18 7.25
C GLU A 547 75.18 8.84 6.00
N SER A 548 74.94 8.29 4.81
CA SER A 548 75.36 8.89 3.53
C SER A 548 74.70 10.23 3.20
N LYS A 549 73.57 10.55 3.83
CA LYS A 549 72.88 11.85 3.70
C LYS A 549 73.33 12.86 4.75
N VAL A 550 73.92 12.37 5.84
CA VAL A 550 74.36 13.18 6.98
C VAL A 550 75.86 13.48 6.92
N SER A 551 76.63 12.60 6.29
CA SER A 551 78.03 12.82 5.88
C SER A 551 78.11 13.74 4.68
#